data_AF-A0A7V8F2B6-F1
#
_entry.id   AF-A0A7V8F2B6-F1
#
_cell.length_a   1.000
_cell.length_b   1.000
_cell.length_c   1.000
_cell.angle_alpha   90.00
_cell.angle_beta   90.00
_cell.angle_gamma   90.00
#
_symmetry.space_group_name_H-M   'P 1'
#
loop_
_entity.id
_entity.type
_entity.pdbx_description
1 polymer ?
#
loop_
_entity_poly.entity_id
_entity_poly.type
_entity_poly.pdbx_seq_one_letter_code
_entity_poly.pdbx_strand_id
1 'polypeptide(L)'
;MRRTIPIVVLSTLSSLAQAQTTNTFDCSNFQRFGNDQAGTLSTFKQSPETMAWNWFVCLNQPVSASNLQRVWEAFKPSEQVYQSQGQAPLPYAQREPVPEAVLQQAASLGMDAAGPFQNLGNDTDGSTDNGTQQVDGLALQMGNQVPEAQRGQSVRFHLMMGLDTFDYIVGKELYNRNGIDALTSDLNFPASAWELKTAWLWIGTNQSFKATLSTDGYYITQAYYVDKSGQYQVGYAALSGMHVINKLTPDWVWTTFENHNNPKYTVTNDMPAQPMTNITGPTAPAQPVNASFQKQYPALGQYELIGVQFDRHEPQPKLLANSQMESAFQSHSSCLACHNTAAYSKKKGFFNFALPEGGGIAYPTSVLPDADFVGYQKLDYVWSLKRAQWKR
;
A
#
# COMPACT_ATOMS: atom_id res chain seq x y z
N MET A 1 35.92 -7.45 67.35
CA MET A 1 34.78 -8.24 66.82
C MET A 1 34.36 -7.63 65.49
N ARG A 2 34.54 -8.37 64.39
CA ARG A 2 34.04 -8.01 63.05
C ARG A 2 32.57 -8.38 62.96
N ARG A 3 31.73 -7.52 62.36
CA ARG A 3 30.50 -7.95 61.68
C ARG A 3 30.35 -7.18 60.37
N THR A 4 30.34 -7.97 59.31
CA THR A 4 30.07 -7.68 57.90
C THR A 4 28.57 -7.43 57.69
N ILE A 5 28.22 -6.52 56.78
CA ILE A 5 26.88 -6.38 56.19
C ILE A 5 27.04 -6.40 54.66
N PRO A 6 26.22 -7.15 53.91
CA PRO A 6 26.44 -7.46 52.49
C PRO A 6 25.88 -6.38 51.55
N ILE A 7 26.52 -6.32 50.38
CA ILE A 7 26.17 -5.48 49.23
C ILE A 7 24.92 -6.06 48.56
N VAL A 8 23.84 -5.28 48.47
CA VAL A 8 22.68 -5.57 47.62
C VAL A 8 22.90 -4.88 46.28
N VAL A 9 22.93 -5.70 45.22
CA VAL A 9 22.98 -5.28 43.81
C VAL A 9 21.62 -4.69 43.44
N LEU A 10 21.57 -3.38 43.15
CA LEU A 10 20.41 -2.76 42.49
C LEU A 10 20.49 -3.05 41.00
N SER A 11 19.62 -3.94 40.52
CA SER A 11 19.28 -4.08 39.10
C SER A 11 18.38 -2.91 38.70
N THR A 12 18.92 -1.95 37.94
CA THR A 12 18.12 -0.92 37.28
C THR A 12 17.43 -1.52 36.05
N LEU A 13 16.13 -1.78 36.18
CA LEU A 13 15.23 -2.00 35.04
C LEU A 13 15.10 -0.68 34.27
N SER A 14 15.72 -0.63 33.09
CA SER A 14 15.55 0.46 32.14
C SER A 14 14.18 0.33 31.47
N SER A 15 13.16 0.96 32.04
CA SER A 15 11.90 1.22 31.34
C SER A 15 12.12 2.32 30.31
N LEU A 16 12.34 1.94 29.05
CA LEU A 16 12.27 2.86 27.91
C LEU A 16 10.79 3.20 27.66
N ALA A 17 10.28 4.20 28.37
CA ALA A 17 9.11 4.94 27.91
C ALA A 17 9.55 5.77 26.70
N GLN A 18 9.25 5.29 25.49
CA GLN A 18 9.30 6.13 24.30
C GLN A 18 8.31 7.29 24.54
N ALA A 19 8.84 8.50 24.65
CA ALA A 19 8.04 9.71 24.68
C ALA A 19 7.14 9.72 23.45
N GLN A 20 5.84 9.54 23.65
CA GLN A 20 4.84 9.76 22.61
C GLN A 20 4.97 11.22 22.17
N THR A 21 5.51 11.44 20.98
CA THR A 21 5.36 12.72 20.30
C THR A 21 3.86 12.90 20.11
N THR A 22 3.26 13.88 20.79
CA THR A 22 1.83 14.13 20.71
C THR A 22 1.52 14.52 19.27
N ASN A 23 0.87 13.62 18.54
CA ASN A 23 0.26 13.98 17.27
C ASN A 23 -0.77 15.07 17.56
N THR A 24 -0.60 16.24 16.94
CA THR A 24 -1.57 17.35 17.07
C THR A 24 -2.85 17.06 16.31
N PHE A 25 -2.84 16.08 15.41
CA PHE A 25 -3.99 15.58 14.69
C PHE A 25 -4.63 14.38 15.40
N ASP A 26 -5.96 14.39 15.51
CA ASP A 26 -6.72 13.31 16.14
C ASP A 26 -6.88 12.10 15.21
N CYS A 27 -6.25 10.98 15.58
CA CYS A 27 -6.35 9.72 14.84
C CYS A 27 -7.56 8.85 15.20
N SER A 28 -8.41 9.23 16.17
CA SER A 28 -9.48 8.34 16.68
C SER A 28 -10.51 7.94 15.62
N ASN A 29 -10.81 8.85 14.69
CA ASN A 29 -11.85 8.66 13.66
C ASN A 29 -11.42 9.17 12.28
N PHE A 30 -10.12 9.20 11.98
CA PHE A 30 -9.61 9.82 10.75
C PHE A 30 -10.15 9.16 9.46
N GLN A 31 -10.43 7.85 9.48
CA GLN A 31 -11.00 7.14 8.32
C GLN A 31 -12.43 7.62 7.98
N ARG A 32 -13.14 8.17 8.96
CA ARG A 32 -14.43 8.86 8.79
C ARG A 32 -14.30 10.38 8.86
N PHE A 33 -13.09 10.88 8.66
CA PHE A 33 -12.78 12.32 8.67
C PHE A 33 -13.25 13.02 9.94
N GLY A 34 -13.07 12.38 11.10
CA GLY A 34 -13.51 12.92 12.40
C GLY A 34 -15.03 13.05 12.55
N ASN A 35 -15.81 12.40 11.66
CA ASN A 35 -17.24 12.63 11.46
C ASN A 35 -17.59 14.06 11.00
N ASP A 36 -16.60 14.81 10.48
CA ASP A 36 -16.76 16.13 9.87
C ASP A 36 -16.01 16.17 8.53
N GLN A 37 -16.65 15.58 7.51
CA GLN A 37 -16.09 15.56 6.16
C GLN A 37 -15.90 16.98 5.59
N ALA A 38 -16.84 17.90 5.85
CA ALA A 38 -16.79 19.25 5.30
C ALA A 38 -15.65 20.06 5.92
N GLY A 39 -15.49 20.00 7.25
CA GLY A 39 -14.36 20.60 7.94
C GLY A 39 -13.04 19.99 7.52
N THR A 40 -12.95 18.66 7.43
CA THR A 40 -11.75 17.96 6.95
C THR A 40 -11.38 18.38 5.53
N LEU A 41 -12.35 18.49 4.62
CA LEU A 41 -12.13 18.99 3.26
C LEU A 41 -11.64 20.45 3.26
N SER A 42 -12.19 21.29 4.12
CA SER A 42 -11.74 22.68 4.28
C SER A 42 -10.29 22.76 4.74
N THR A 43 -9.90 21.98 5.75
CA THR A 43 -8.51 21.90 6.23
C THR A 43 -7.57 21.28 5.18
N PHE A 44 -8.01 20.22 4.52
CA PHE A 44 -7.26 19.55 3.46
C PHE A 44 -6.90 20.52 2.33
N LYS A 45 -7.86 21.34 1.87
CA LYS A 45 -7.63 22.34 0.80
C LYS A 45 -6.62 23.44 1.19
N GLN A 46 -6.35 23.65 2.48
CA GLN A 46 -5.35 24.61 2.93
C GLN A 46 -3.93 24.04 2.86
N SER A 47 -3.78 22.73 3.11
CA SER A 47 -2.51 22.02 2.95
C SER A 47 -2.75 20.52 2.75
N PRO A 48 -2.89 20.07 1.48
CA PRO A 48 -3.08 18.66 1.14
C PRO A 48 -1.96 17.78 1.68
N GLU A 49 -0.72 18.26 1.61
CA GLU A 49 0.48 17.55 2.05
C GLU A 49 0.51 17.34 3.57
N THR A 50 0.11 18.35 4.36
CA THR A 50 0.01 18.22 5.82
C THR A 50 -1.03 17.19 6.20
N MET A 51 -2.20 17.23 5.54
CA MET A 51 -3.26 16.24 5.81
C MET A 51 -2.85 14.83 5.37
N ALA A 52 -2.17 14.68 4.23
CA ALA A 52 -1.62 13.40 3.77
C ALA A 52 -0.65 12.80 4.81
N TRP A 53 0.25 13.62 5.34
CA TRP A 53 1.15 13.21 6.42
C TRP A 53 0.42 12.85 7.71
N ASN A 54 -0.59 13.61 8.11
CA ASN A 54 -1.42 13.27 9.27
C ASN A 54 -2.07 11.88 9.13
N TRP A 55 -2.62 11.57 7.94
CA TRP A 55 -3.17 10.26 7.66
C TRP A 55 -2.10 9.17 7.67
N PHE A 56 -0.94 9.40 7.06
CA PHE A 56 0.16 8.43 7.07
C PHE A 56 0.67 8.14 8.48
N VAL A 57 0.78 9.17 9.33
CA VAL A 57 1.09 9.00 10.76
C VAL A 57 0.03 8.17 11.46
N CYS A 58 -1.26 8.47 11.28
CA CYS A 58 -2.35 7.72 11.90
C CYS A 58 -2.39 6.26 11.44
N LEU A 59 -2.19 6.00 10.14
CA LEU A 59 -2.11 4.66 9.58
C LEU A 59 -0.97 3.84 10.21
N ASN A 60 0.14 4.49 10.56
CA ASN A 60 1.30 3.86 11.18
C ASN A 60 1.29 3.91 12.72
N GLN A 61 0.22 4.35 13.38
CA GLN A 61 0.05 4.14 14.82
C GLN A 61 -0.28 2.66 15.11
N PRO A 62 0.07 2.14 16.29
CA PRO A 62 -0.48 0.87 16.75
C PRO A 62 -2.00 1.00 16.93
N VAL A 63 -2.75 -0.07 16.66
CA VAL A 63 -4.22 -0.12 16.83
C VAL A 63 -4.62 0.19 18.28
N SER A 64 -3.84 -0.28 19.25
CA SER A 64 -4.01 0.08 20.67
C SER A 64 -2.71 -0.18 21.45
N ALA A 65 -2.66 0.23 22.72
CA ALA A 65 -1.51 -0.08 23.59
C ALA A 65 -1.26 -1.59 23.75
N SER A 66 -2.30 -2.42 23.64
CA SER A 66 -2.23 -3.89 23.71
C SER A 66 -2.16 -4.58 22.35
N ASN A 67 -2.36 -3.85 21.25
CA ASN A 67 -2.26 -4.36 19.89
C ASN A 67 -1.32 -3.48 19.06
N LEU A 68 -0.08 -3.95 18.95
CA LEU A 68 1.01 -3.23 18.28
C LEU A 68 0.94 -3.29 16.74
N GLN A 69 -0.01 -4.04 16.19
CA GLN A 69 -0.32 -4.01 14.77
C GLN A 69 -0.58 -2.57 14.32
N ARG A 70 -0.03 -2.16 13.17
CA ARG A 70 -0.29 -0.83 12.62
C ARG A 70 -1.75 -0.71 12.19
N VAL A 71 -2.35 0.47 12.29
CA VAL A 71 -3.75 0.69 11.87
C VAL A 71 -3.99 0.24 10.43
N TRP A 72 -3.04 0.49 9.53
CA TRP A 72 -3.17 0.02 8.15
C TRP A 72 -3.18 -1.51 8.03
N GLU A 73 -2.46 -2.25 8.88
CA GLU A 73 -2.45 -3.72 8.85
C GLU A 73 -3.81 -4.32 9.27
N ALA A 74 -4.64 -3.52 9.94
CA ALA A 74 -6.02 -3.89 10.28
C ALA A 74 -7.01 -3.65 9.11
N PHE A 75 -6.56 -3.14 7.96
CA PHE A 75 -7.39 -3.06 6.76
C PHE A 75 -7.63 -4.47 6.20
N LYS A 76 -8.76 -4.69 5.53
CA LYS A 76 -9.09 -5.99 4.94
C LYS A 76 -8.23 -6.20 3.69
N PRO A 77 -7.38 -7.24 3.64
CA PRO A 77 -6.59 -7.52 2.46
C PRO A 77 -7.44 -7.92 1.26
N SER A 78 -7.09 -7.48 0.05
CA SER A 78 -7.90 -7.67 -1.16
C SER A 78 -8.09 -9.13 -1.54
N GLU A 79 -7.11 -9.98 -1.26
CA GLU A 79 -7.15 -11.43 -1.46
C GLU A 79 -8.15 -12.13 -0.53
N GLN A 80 -8.52 -11.47 0.58
CA GLN A 80 -9.59 -11.91 1.48
C GLN A 80 -10.97 -11.35 1.09
N VAL A 81 -11.05 -10.56 0.02
CA VAL A 81 -12.27 -9.97 -0.52
C VAL A 81 -12.64 -10.64 -1.83
N TYR A 82 -11.69 -10.74 -2.75
CA TYR A 82 -11.87 -11.31 -4.07
C TYR A 82 -11.49 -12.79 -4.06
N GLN A 83 -12.39 -13.61 -3.53
CA GLN A 83 -12.16 -15.03 -3.36
C GLN A 83 -12.17 -15.82 -4.68
N SER A 84 -11.48 -16.96 -4.64
CA SER A 84 -11.57 -17.95 -5.72
C SER A 84 -13.03 -18.31 -6.00
N GLN A 85 -13.36 -18.56 -7.27
CA GLN A 85 -14.73 -18.83 -7.73
C GLN A 85 -15.77 -17.78 -7.30
N GLY A 86 -15.36 -16.54 -7.04
CA GLY A 86 -16.28 -15.44 -6.72
C GLY A 86 -17.09 -15.66 -5.44
N GLN A 87 -16.55 -16.41 -4.48
CA GLN A 87 -17.23 -16.66 -3.21
C GLN A 87 -17.34 -15.38 -2.37
N ALA A 88 -18.34 -15.35 -1.48
CA ALA A 88 -18.48 -14.24 -0.55
C ALA A 88 -17.32 -14.22 0.45
N PRO A 89 -16.75 -13.05 0.75
CA PRO A 89 -15.70 -12.95 1.75
C PRO A 89 -16.24 -13.08 3.17
N LEU A 90 -15.36 -13.42 4.12
CA LEU A 90 -15.67 -13.30 5.54
C LEU A 90 -15.95 -11.84 5.93
N PRO A 91 -16.73 -11.58 7.00
CA PRO A 91 -16.96 -10.23 7.52
C PRO A 91 -15.65 -9.43 7.73
N TYR A 92 -15.72 -8.10 7.66
CA TYR A 92 -14.54 -7.23 7.70
C TYR A 92 -13.59 -7.50 8.87
N ALA A 93 -14.14 -7.69 10.07
CA ALA A 93 -13.38 -7.93 11.30
C ALA A 93 -12.78 -9.35 11.38
N GLN A 94 -13.23 -10.28 10.53
CA GLN A 94 -12.72 -11.64 10.48
C GLN A 94 -11.62 -11.77 9.42
N ARG A 95 -10.57 -12.51 9.77
CA ARG A 95 -9.44 -12.81 8.89
C ARG A 95 -9.50 -14.26 8.47
N GLU A 96 -9.06 -14.52 7.24
CA GLU A 96 -8.68 -15.89 6.89
C GLU A 96 -7.44 -16.31 7.69
N PRO A 97 -7.40 -17.56 8.17
CA PRO A 97 -6.24 -18.03 8.91
C PRO A 97 -5.01 -18.06 8.01
N VAL A 98 -3.86 -17.74 8.59
CA VAL A 98 -2.56 -17.96 7.94
C VAL A 98 -2.45 -19.47 7.62
N PRO A 99 -2.01 -19.88 6.42
CA PRO A 99 -1.91 -21.29 6.07
C PRO A 99 -1.05 -22.06 7.08
N GLU A 100 -1.49 -23.26 7.46
CA GLU A 100 -0.78 -24.09 8.45
C GLU A 100 0.68 -24.37 8.05
N ALA A 101 0.94 -24.59 6.75
CA ALA A 101 2.29 -24.77 6.22
C ALA A 101 3.19 -23.52 6.46
N VAL A 102 2.62 -22.32 6.37
CA VAL A 102 3.32 -21.07 6.67
C VAL A 102 3.65 -20.99 8.16
N LEU A 103 2.69 -21.34 9.03
CA LEU A 103 2.89 -21.32 10.49
C LEU A 103 3.96 -22.34 10.94
N GLN A 104 3.95 -23.54 10.37
CA GLN A 104 4.96 -24.56 10.63
C GLN A 104 6.36 -24.10 10.19
N GLN A 105 6.45 -23.52 8.99
CA GLN A 105 7.71 -22.98 8.49
C GLN A 105 8.18 -21.81 9.37
N ALA A 106 7.31 -20.87 9.71
CA ALA A 106 7.61 -19.76 10.62
C ALA A 106 8.15 -20.24 11.97
N ALA A 107 7.50 -21.23 12.59
CA ALA A 107 7.95 -21.82 13.85
C ALA A 107 9.36 -22.43 13.74
N SER A 108 9.64 -23.16 12.65
CA SER A 108 10.97 -23.72 12.41
C SER A 108 12.06 -22.66 12.16
N LEU A 109 11.65 -21.48 11.69
CA LEU A 109 12.52 -20.31 11.47
C LEU A 109 12.66 -19.42 12.73
N GLY A 110 12.02 -19.77 13.85
CA GLY A 110 12.03 -18.98 15.08
C GLY A 110 11.27 -17.65 14.97
N MET A 111 10.29 -17.58 14.06
CA MET A 111 9.39 -16.45 13.87
C MET A 111 8.22 -16.51 14.88
N ASP A 112 7.55 -15.38 15.07
CA ASP A 112 6.36 -15.31 15.93
C ASP A 112 5.13 -15.79 15.16
N ALA A 113 4.81 -17.08 15.31
CA ALA A 113 3.65 -17.69 14.66
C ALA A 113 2.30 -17.15 15.15
N ALA A 114 2.26 -16.45 16.31
CA ALA A 114 1.06 -15.78 16.80
C ALA A 114 0.96 -14.32 16.31
N GLY A 115 2.04 -13.78 15.75
CA GLY A 115 2.10 -12.45 15.17
C GLY A 115 1.41 -12.36 13.81
N PRO A 116 1.14 -11.14 13.32
CA PRO A 116 0.55 -10.94 12.01
C PRO A 116 1.52 -11.37 10.88
N PHE A 117 0.96 -11.87 9.79
CA PHE A 117 1.66 -12.15 8.54
C PHE A 117 1.01 -11.40 7.39
N GLN A 118 1.82 -10.70 6.60
CA GLN A 118 1.37 -10.12 5.33
C GLN A 118 1.46 -11.16 4.22
N ASN A 119 0.38 -11.34 3.45
CA ASN A 119 0.39 -12.13 2.22
C ASN A 119 0.81 -11.23 1.05
N LEU A 120 2.04 -11.40 0.58
CA LEU A 120 2.64 -10.61 -0.50
C LEU A 120 2.41 -11.22 -1.88
N GLY A 121 1.28 -11.89 -2.04
CA GLY A 121 0.75 -12.39 -3.30
C GLY A 121 1.08 -13.86 -3.61
N ASN A 122 0.59 -14.27 -4.77
CA ASN A 122 0.71 -15.59 -5.33
C ASN A 122 1.09 -15.48 -6.81
N ASP A 123 2.29 -15.97 -7.14
CA ASP A 123 2.94 -15.87 -8.44
C ASP A 123 2.57 -17.03 -9.39
N THR A 124 1.66 -17.92 -8.99
CA THR A 124 1.17 -18.99 -9.87
C THR A 124 0.39 -18.41 -11.06
N ASP A 125 0.53 -19.05 -12.22
CA ASP A 125 -0.13 -18.59 -13.45
C ASP A 125 -1.65 -18.58 -13.26
N GLY A 126 -2.29 -17.45 -13.59
CA GLY A 126 -3.74 -17.27 -13.43
C GLY A 126 -4.19 -16.83 -12.03
N SER A 127 -3.27 -16.67 -11.07
CA SER A 127 -3.55 -16.04 -9.78
C SER A 127 -4.05 -14.61 -9.96
N THR A 128 -5.08 -14.25 -9.18
CA THR A 128 -5.67 -12.91 -9.15
C THR A 128 -5.04 -12.02 -8.10
N ASP A 129 -4.14 -12.60 -7.32
CA ASP A 129 -3.36 -11.98 -6.28
C ASP A 129 -1.87 -11.99 -6.64
N ASN A 130 -1.53 -11.72 -7.90
CA ASN A 130 -0.12 -11.60 -8.28
C ASN A 130 0.53 -10.46 -7.49
N GLY A 131 1.63 -10.79 -6.80
CA GLY A 131 2.30 -9.88 -5.89
C GLY A 131 3.43 -9.07 -6.54
N THR A 132 3.83 -9.32 -7.78
CA THR A 132 5.07 -8.77 -8.36
C THR A 132 4.85 -7.91 -9.59
N GLN A 133 3.69 -8.02 -10.22
CA GLN A 133 3.40 -7.34 -11.48
C GLN A 133 2.91 -5.91 -11.27
N GLN A 134 3.55 -4.97 -11.95
CA GLN A 134 3.10 -3.58 -12.06
C GLN A 134 2.07 -3.42 -13.18
N VAL A 135 1.48 -2.23 -13.26
CA VAL A 135 0.46 -1.89 -14.26
C VAL A 135 0.97 -2.06 -15.70
N ASP A 136 2.26 -1.85 -15.92
CA ASP A 136 2.94 -2.02 -17.19
C ASP A 136 3.33 -3.47 -17.54
N GLY A 137 3.00 -4.41 -16.66
CA GLY A 137 3.34 -5.82 -16.81
C GLY A 137 4.79 -6.14 -16.46
N LEU A 138 5.61 -5.14 -16.11
CA LEU A 138 6.99 -5.32 -15.67
C LEU A 138 7.05 -5.55 -14.15
N ALA A 139 8.18 -6.07 -13.70
CA ALA A 139 8.52 -6.17 -12.29
C ALA A 139 9.72 -5.27 -12.01
N LEU A 140 9.67 -4.53 -10.89
CA LEU A 140 10.84 -3.85 -10.36
C LEU A 140 11.70 -4.86 -9.61
N GLN A 141 12.99 -4.86 -9.88
CA GLN A 141 13.92 -5.79 -9.25
C GLN A 141 14.67 -5.13 -8.09
N MET A 142 14.90 -5.94 -7.06
CA MET A 142 15.86 -5.69 -6.02
C MET A 142 17.29 -5.82 -6.56
N GLY A 143 18.17 -4.89 -6.20
CA GLY A 143 19.52 -4.82 -6.73
C GLY A 143 20.43 -3.93 -5.89
N ASN A 144 21.62 -3.62 -6.42
CA ASN A 144 22.61 -2.77 -5.75
C ASN A 144 23.06 -3.37 -4.39
N GLN A 145 22.65 -2.79 -3.23
CA GLN A 145 23.12 -3.14 -1.88
C GLN A 145 22.33 -4.28 -1.21
N VAL A 146 21.80 -5.21 -2.02
CA VAL A 146 21.10 -6.41 -1.51
C VAL A 146 22.05 -7.61 -1.43
N PRO A 147 21.82 -8.56 -0.51
CA PRO A 147 22.54 -9.83 -0.52
C PRO A 147 22.28 -10.59 -1.82
N GLU A 148 23.20 -11.48 -2.20
CA GLU A 148 23.15 -12.18 -3.49
C GLU A 148 21.86 -12.99 -3.67
N ALA A 149 21.35 -13.62 -2.61
CA ALA A 149 20.10 -14.38 -2.65
C ALA A 149 18.86 -13.51 -2.93
N GLN A 150 18.92 -12.21 -2.67
CA GLN A 150 17.83 -11.24 -2.92
C GLN A 150 18.01 -10.48 -4.24
N ARG A 151 19.18 -10.55 -4.87
CA ARG A 151 19.46 -9.85 -6.13
C ARG A 151 18.55 -10.40 -7.24
N GLY A 152 17.90 -9.49 -7.97
CA GLY A 152 16.96 -9.84 -9.04
C GLY A 152 15.57 -10.27 -8.55
N GLN A 153 15.34 -10.41 -7.24
CA GLN A 153 14.00 -10.67 -6.74
C GLN A 153 13.09 -9.46 -6.97
N SER A 154 11.81 -9.71 -7.28
CA SER A 154 10.86 -8.62 -7.51
C SER A 154 10.45 -7.95 -6.21
N VAL A 155 10.32 -6.62 -6.26
CA VAL A 155 9.55 -5.86 -5.28
C VAL A 155 8.12 -6.38 -5.28
N ARG A 156 7.54 -6.59 -4.10
CA ARG A 156 6.21 -7.18 -3.94
C ARG A 156 5.17 -6.14 -3.56
N PHE A 157 3.91 -6.38 -3.90
CA PHE A 157 2.80 -5.47 -3.70
C PHE A 157 1.66 -6.14 -2.93
N HIS A 158 0.99 -5.36 -2.09
CA HIS A 158 -0.17 -5.82 -1.34
C HIS A 158 -1.25 -4.75 -1.33
N LEU A 159 -2.50 -5.14 -1.57
CA LEU A 159 -3.65 -4.23 -1.62
C LEU A 159 -4.60 -4.52 -0.47
N MET A 160 -5.15 -3.46 0.13
CA MET A 160 -6.06 -3.57 1.26
C MET A 160 -7.10 -2.45 1.23
N MET A 161 -8.22 -2.63 1.93
CA MET A 161 -9.32 -1.67 1.93
C MET A 161 -9.90 -1.40 3.32
N GLY A 162 -10.41 -0.18 3.49
CA GLY A 162 -11.14 0.27 4.67
C GLY A 162 -12.52 -0.38 4.80
N LEU A 163 -13.13 -0.27 5.98
CA LEU A 163 -14.43 -0.88 6.28
C LEU A 163 -15.52 -0.42 5.31
N ASP A 164 -15.67 0.89 5.11
CA ASP A 164 -16.77 1.41 4.31
C ASP A 164 -16.57 1.12 2.79
N THR A 165 -15.33 0.91 2.33
CA THR A 165 -15.04 0.36 0.98
C THR A 165 -15.50 -1.10 0.88
N PHE A 166 -15.14 -1.92 1.87
CA PHE A 166 -15.53 -3.32 1.92
C PHE A 166 -17.04 -3.49 1.99
N ASP A 167 -17.72 -2.77 2.89
CA ASP A 167 -19.17 -2.85 3.06
C ASP A 167 -19.91 -2.45 1.78
N TYR A 168 -19.41 -1.45 1.05
CA TYR A 168 -19.95 -1.07 -0.25
C TYR A 168 -19.78 -2.18 -1.30
N ILE A 169 -18.59 -2.81 -1.36
CA ILE A 169 -18.30 -3.93 -2.27
C ILE A 169 -19.20 -5.13 -1.95
N VAL A 170 -19.32 -5.50 -0.68
CA VAL A 170 -20.13 -6.64 -0.24
C VAL A 170 -21.62 -6.39 -0.43
N GLY A 171 -22.12 -5.22 0.00
CA GLY A 171 -23.53 -4.86 -0.10
C GLY A 171 -24.04 -4.75 -1.54
N LYS A 172 -23.16 -4.54 -2.51
CA LYS A 172 -23.48 -4.54 -3.96
C LYS A 172 -23.01 -5.80 -4.69
N GLU A 173 -22.54 -6.81 -3.97
CA GLU A 173 -22.00 -8.07 -4.51
C GLU A 173 -20.85 -7.90 -5.53
N LEU A 174 -20.08 -6.81 -5.42
CA LEU A 174 -18.98 -6.47 -6.32
C LEU A 174 -17.70 -7.28 -6.05
N TYR A 175 -17.67 -8.09 -4.99
CA TYR A 175 -16.59 -9.02 -4.69
C TYR A 175 -16.49 -10.17 -5.72
N ASN A 176 -17.55 -10.37 -6.52
CA ASN A 176 -17.56 -11.33 -7.61
C ASN A 176 -17.91 -10.65 -8.94
N ARG A 177 -17.49 -11.30 -10.03
CA ARG A 177 -17.61 -10.76 -11.39
C ARG A 177 -19.06 -10.70 -11.87
N ASN A 178 -19.95 -11.54 -11.34
CA ASN A 178 -21.37 -11.54 -11.70
C ASN A 178 -22.04 -10.25 -11.22
N GLY A 179 -21.71 -9.76 -10.01
CA GLY A 179 -22.19 -8.48 -9.50
C GLY A 179 -21.70 -7.30 -10.34
N ILE A 180 -20.44 -7.32 -10.77
CA ILE A 180 -19.89 -6.31 -11.70
C ILE A 180 -20.58 -6.40 -13.07
N ASP A 181 -20.85 -7.61 -13.59
CA ASP A 181 -21.55 -7.81 -14.87
C ASP A 181 -23.01 -7.32 -14.85
N ALA A 182 -23.62 -7.27 -13.67
CA ALA A 182 -24.99 -6.83 -13.46
C ALA A 182 -25.15 -5.30 -13.33
N LEU A 183 -24.06 -4.52 -13.37
CA LEU A 183 -24.12 -3.07 -13.23
C LEU A 183 -24.93 -2.39 -14.34
N THR A 184 -25.87 -1.54 -13.92
CA THR A 184 -26.70 -0.72 -14.83
C THR A 184 -26.39 0.77 -14.74
N SER A 185 -25.56 1.18 -13.78
CA SER A 185 -25.14 2.55 -13.53
C SER A 185 -23.72 2.59 -12.99
N ASP A 186 -23.10 3.76 -13.07
CA ASP A 186 -21.83 4.06 -12.43
C ASP A 186 -21.87 3.75 -10.92
N LEU A 187 -20.72 3.33 -10.40
CA LEU A 187 -20.49 3.20 -8.97
C LEU A 187 -20.15 4.55 -8.36
N ASN A 188 -20.55 4.71 -7.11
CA ASN A 188 -20.28 5.88 -6.28
C ASN A 188 -20.05 5.40 -4.85
N PHE A 189 -18.79 5.14 -4.51
CA PHE A 189 -18.38 4.70 -3.17
C PHE A 189 -18.71 5.76 -2.10
N PRO A 190 -18.86 5.38 -0.81
CA PRO A 190 -19.06 6.34 0.26
C PRO A 190 -17.84 7.26 0.42
N ALA A 191 -18.04 8.48 0.92
CA ALA A 191 -16.95 9.43 1.11
C ALA A 191 -15.84 8.89 2.04
N SER A 192 -16.22 8.10 3.03
CA SER A 192 -15.31 7.41 3.95
C SER A 192 -14.69 6.13 3.37
N ALA A 193 -14.72 5.93 2.05
CA ALA A 193 -14.01 4.84 1.40
C ALA A 193 -12.49 5.11 1.40
N TRP A 194 -11.71 4.07 1.71
CA TRP A 194 -10.25 4.05 1.67
C TRP A 194 -9.74 2.78 0.98
N GLU A 195 -8.66 2.92 0.22
CA GLU A 195 -7.83 1.82 -0.28
C GLU A 195 -6.35 2.13 -0.08
N LEU A 196 -5.57 1.09 0.12
CA LEU A 196 -4.13 1.15 0.32
C LEU A 196 -3.48 0.17 -0.66
N LYS A 197 -2.34 0.58 -1.21
CA LYS A 197 -1.42 -0.32 -1.90
C LYS A 197 -0.04 -0.14 -1.29
N THR A 198 0.62 -1.22 -0.90
CA THR A 198 1.96 -1.20 -0.30
C THR A 198 2.96 -1.92 -1.19
N ALA A 199 4.22 -1.50 -1.13
CA ALA A 199 5.34 -2.09 -1.84
C ALA A 199 6.39 -2.60 -0.84
N TRP A 200 7.04 -3.72 -1.15
CA TRP A 200 7.83 -4.49 -0.20
C TRP A 200 9.13 -5.02 -0.79
N LEU A 201 10.24 -4.80 -0.08
CA LEU A 201 11.51 -5.50 -0.32
C LEU A 201 11.48 -6.83 0.43
N TRP A 202 11.73 -7.94 -0.27
CA TRP A 202 11.80 -9.26 0.35
C TRP A 202 13.13 -9.45 1.08
N ILE A 203 13.06 -9.79 2.37
CA ILE A 203 14.24 -10.08 3.19
C ILE A 203 14.48 -11.59 3.27
N GLY A 204 13.41 -12.38 3.24
CA GLY A 204 13.46 -13.79 3.63
C GLY A 204 13.88 -13.90 5.09
N THR A 205 14.87 -14.72 5.39
CA THR A 205 15.31 -15.01 6.77
C THR A 205 16.67 -14.39 7.12
N ASN A 206 17.22 -13.55 6.23
CA ASN A 206 18.54 -12.94 6.41
C ASN A 206 18.51 -11.87 7.52
N GLN A 207 19.02 -12.20 8.70
CA GLN A 207 19.00 -11.31 9.88
C GLN A 207 19.89 -10.08 9.70
N SER A 208 21.04 -10.21 9.04
CA SER A 208 21.93 -9.07 8.77
C SER A 208 21.25 -8.06 7.85
N PHE A 209 20.60 -8.53 6.78
CA PHE A 209 19.87 -7.67 5.86
C PHE A 209 18.64 -7.04 6.52
N LYS A 210 17.92 -7.80 7.36
CA LYS A 210 16.85 -7.28 8.21
C LYS A 210 17.34 -6.12 9.10
N ALA A 211 18.50 -6.27 9.73
CA ALA A 211 19.09 -5.25 10.58
C ALA A 211 19.53 -4.01 9.78
N THR A 212 20.11 -4.20 8.58
CA THR A 212 20.45 -3.10 7.66
C THR A 212 19.21 -2.30 7.28
N LEU A 213 18.14 -2.95 6.82
CA LEU A 213 16.90 -2.25 6.46
C LEU A 213 16.23 -1.60 7.66
N SER A 214 16.29 -2.21 8.84
CA SER A 214 15.80 -1.58 10.07
C SER A 214 16.58 -0.30 10.41
N THR A 215 17.90 -0.31 10.17
CA THR A 215 18.77 0.86 10.38
C THR A 215 18.48 1.97 9.36
N ASP A 216 18.17 1.59 8.13
CA ASP A 216 17.69 2.49 7.07
C ASP A 216 16.20 2.91 7.27
N GLY A 217 15.64 2.61 8.44
CA GLY A 217 14.32 3.07 8.89
C GLY A 217 13.14 2.48 8.14
N TYR A 218 13.29 1.29 7.56
CA TYR A 218 12.16 0.55 7.00
C TYR A 218 11.31 -0.05 8.12
N TYR A 219 9.99 -0.01 7.96
CA TYR A 219 9.09 -0.86 8.74
C TYR A 219 9.20 -2.32 8.28
N ILE A 220 9.52 -3.21 9.21
CA ILE A 220 9.72 -4.65 8.94
C ILE A 220 8.56 -5.45 9.55
N THR A 221 8.01 -6.39 8.76
CA THR A 221 6.96 -7.31 9.21
C THR A 221 7.24 -8.75 8.77
N GLN A 222 6.53 -9.70 9.38
CA GLN A 222 6.52 -11.09 8.94
C GLN A 222 5.62 -11.21 7.72
N ALA A 223 6.04 -11.99 6.75
CA ALA A 223 5.35 -12.09 5.48
C ALA A 223 5.52 -13.48 4.87
N TYR A 224 4.63 -13.79 3.94
CA TYR A 224 4.79 -14.90 3.04
C TYR A 224 4.29 -14.54 1.65
N TYR A 225 4.69 -15.33 0.65
CA TYR A 225 4.07 -15.34 -0.67
C TYR A 225 4.08 -16.76 -1.22
N VAL A 226 3.30 -17.00 -2.27
CA VAL A 226 3.35 -18.26 -3.04
C VAL A 226 4.19 -18.00 -4.30
N ASP A 227 5.28 -18.75 -4.47
CA ASP A 227 6.10 -18.64 -5.66
C ASP A 227 5.45 -19.28 -6.90
N LYS A 228 6.09 -19.14 -8.06
CA LYS A 228 5.57 -19.67 -9.33
C LYS A 228 5.40 -21.19 -9.34
N SER A 229 6.12 -21.92 -8.48
CA SER A 229 6.00 -23.37 -8.32
C SER A 229 4.90 -23.78 -7.33
N GLY A 230 4.17 -22.81 -6.76
CA GLY A 230 3.12 -23.05 -5.78
C GLY A 230 3.64 -23.26 -4.36
N GLN A 231 4.92 -22.97 -4.08
CA GLN A 231 5.50 -23.16 -2.75
C GLN A 231 5.42 -21.87 -1.93
N TYR A 232 5.19 -22.02 -0.63
CA TYR A 232 5.22 -20.91 0.31
C TYR A 232 6.67 -20.47 0.57
N GLN A 233 6.90 -19.18 0.41
CA GLN A 233 8.12 -18.50 0.81
C GLN A 233 7.82 -17.69 2.06
N VAL A 234 8.41 -18.05 3.20
CA VAL A 234 8.10 -17.46 4.52
C VAL A 234 9.31 -16.72 5.07
N GLY A 235 9.11 -15.51 5.57
CA GLY A 235 10.21 -14.67 6.06
C GLY A 235 9.77 -13.27 6.44
N TYR A 236 10.66 -12.31 6.28
CA TYR A 236 10.43 -10.90 6.56
C TYR A 236 10.35 -10.08 5.28
N ALA A 237 9.68 -8.93 5.36
CA ALA A 237 9.63 -7.94 4.31
C ALA A 237 9.71 -6.52 4.88
N ALA A 238 10.25 -5.60 4.09
CA ALA A 238 10.42 -4.19 4.43
C ALA A 238 9.52 -3.30 3.56
N LEU A 239 8.70 -2.45 4.19
CA LEU A 239 7.78 -1.54 3.49
C LEU A 239 8.57 -0.47 2.74
N SER A 240 8.65 -0.53 1.40
CA SER A 240 9.37 0.45 0.57
C SER A 240 8.51 1.59 0.06
N GLY A 241 7.19 1.40 -0.02
CA GLY A 241 6.27 2.45 -0.47
C GLY A 241 4.81 2.17 -0.12
N MET A 242 4.00 3.22 -0.12
CA MET A 242 2.56 3.15 0.20
C MET A 242 1.79 4.20 -0.59
N HIS A 243 0.82 3.77 -1.38
CA HIS A 243 -0.28 4.61 -1.84
C HIS A 243 -1.38 4.61 -0.79
N VAL A 244 -1.84 5.80 -0.40
CA VAL A 244 -2.98 6.00 0.49
C VAL A 244 -4.04 6.79 -0.27
N ILE A 245 -5.22 6.17 -0.41
CA ILE A 245 -6.28 6.63 -1.30
C ILE A 245 -7.59 6.72 -0.51
N ASN A 246 -8.30 7.84 -0.64
CA ASN A 246 -9.61 7.99 0.02
C ASN A 246 -10.57 8.91 -0.74
N LYS A 247 -11.86 8.81 -0.44
CA LYS A 247 -12.91 9.56 -1.13
C LYS A 247 -13.34 10.85 -0.42
N LEU A 248 -12.38 11.61 0.11
CA LEU A 248 -12.66 12.94 0.66
C LEU A 248 -13.22 13.91 -0.41
N THR A 249 -12.74 13.79 -1.66
CA THR A 249 -13.19 14.56 -2.82
C THR A 249 -13.94 13.67 -3.83
N PRO A 250 -14.75 14.24 -4.74
CA PRO A 250 -15.40 13.48 -5.82
C PRO A 250 -14.41 12.75 -6.75
N ASP A 251 -13.21 13.31 -6.96
CA ASP A 251 -12.17 12.72 -7.82
C ASP A 251 -11.20 11.81 -7.05
N TRP A 252 -11.48 11.54 -5.77
CA TRP A 252 -10.61 10.87 -4.81
C TRP A 252 -9.30 11.59 -4.52
N VAL A 253 -8.78 11.40 -3.32
CA VAL A 253 -7.47 11.87 -2.90
C VAL A 253 -6.47 10.73 -3.04
N TRP A 254 -5.40 10.97 -3.79
CA TRP A 254 -4.25 10.10 -3.95
C TRP A 254 -3.04 10.72 -3.24
N THR A 255 -2.40 9.95 -2.38
CA THR A 255 -1.13 10.33 -1.76
C THR A 255 -0.17 9.17 -1.88
N THR A 256 1.12 9.45 -2.09
CA THR A 256 2.13 8.39 -2.18
C THR A 256 3.35 8.69 -1.33
N PHE A 257 3.75 7.69 -0.56
CA PHE A 257 4.92 7.72 0.32
C PHE A 257 5.91 6.65 -0.12
N GLU A 258 7.20 6.94 -0.02
CA GLU A 258 8.25 5.95 -0.20
C GLU A 258 9.42 6.20 0.75
N ASN A 259 10.22 5.16 1.02
CA ASN A 259 11.45 5.31 1.79
C ASN A 259 12.55 5.90 0.90
N HIS A 260 13.18 7.00 1.32
CA HIS A 260 14.21 7.68 0.49
C HIS A 260 15.45 6.80 0.26
N ASN A 261 15.63 5.71 1.02
CA ASN A 261 16.71 4.74 0.85
C ASN A 261 16.46 3.72 -0.26
N ASN A 262 15.28 3.72 -0.91
CA ASN A 262 14.94 2.79 -1.99
C ASN A 262 15.98 2.66 -3.12
N PRO A 263 16.67 3.73 -3.57
CA PRO A 263 17.72 3.62 -4.60
C PRO A 263 18.91 2.74 -4.18
N LYS A 264 19.12 2.50 -2.88
CA LYS A 264 20.14 1.54 -2.41
C LYS A 264 19.78 0.09 -2.73
N TYR A 265 18.50 -0.22 -2.88
CA TYR A 265 17.99 -1.60 -2.86
C TYR A 265 17.21 -2.00 -4.11
N THR A 266 16.86 -1.07 -4.97
CA THR A 266 16.10 -1.32 -6.20
C THR A 266 16.76 -0.67 -7.40
N VAL A 267 16.59 -1.28 -8.57
CA VAL A 267 17.27 -0.87 -9.80
C VAL A 267 16.32 -0.80 -10.99
N THR A 268 16.64 0.05 -11.95
CA THR A 268 15.94 0.13 -13.24
C THR A 268 16.17 -1.15 -14.05
N ASN A 269 15.30 -1.37 -15.04
CA ASN A 269 15.46 -2.46 -16.02
C ASN A 269 16.43 -2.09 -17.16
N ASP A 270 17.20 -0.99 -17.02
CA ASP A 270 18.17 -0.54 -18.02
C ASP A 270 19.38 -1.48 -18.10
N MET A 271 20.14 -1.36 -19.19
CA MET A 271 21.41 -2.07 -19.38
C MET A 271 22.54 -1.06 -19.60
N PRO A 272 23.41 -0.79 -18.61
CA PRO A 272 23.47 -1.39 -17.27
C PRO A 272 22.41 -0.84 -16.31
N ALA A 273 21.93 -1.68 -15.39
CA ALA A 273 20.93 -1.32 -14.40
C ALA A 273 21.41 -0.17 -13.50
N GLN A 274 20.54 0.81 -13.25
CA GLN A 274 20.82 1.99 -12.43
C GLN A 274 19.99 1.97 -11.14
N PRO A 275 20.42 2.65 -10.06
CA PRO A 275 19.56 2.88 -8.89
C PRO A 275 18.19 3.44 -9.29
N MET A 276 17.11 2.84 -8.79
CA MET A 276 15.75 3.33 -9.03
C MET A 276 15.49 4.56 -8.17
N THR A 277 15.26 5.71 -8.81
CA THR A 277 14.94 6.99 -8.15
C THR A 277 13.54 7.46 -8.55
N ASN A 278 12.92 8.29 -7.71
CA ASN A 278 11.68 8.95 -8.05
C ASN A 278 11.96 10.20 -8.90
N ILE A 279 11.35 10.30 -10.09
CA ILE A 279 11.52 11.45 -10.99
C ILE A 279 10.36 12.46 -10.92
N THR A 280 9.32 12.15 -10.14
CA THR A 280 8.09 12.96 -10.03
C THR A 280 7.96 13.72 -8.72
N GLY A 281 8.77 13.39 -7.71
CA GLY A 281 8.82 14.15 -6.47
C GLY A 281 10.00 13.78 -5.56
N PRO A 282 10.01 14.28 -4.31
CA PRO A 282 8.94 15.07 -3.69
C PRO A 282 8.62 16.37 -4.40
N THR A 283 7.33 16.66 -4.58
CA THR A 283 6.86 17.93 -5.13
C THR A 283 7.27 19.10 -4.25
N ALA A 284 7.38 20.30 -4.82
CA ALA A 284 7.79 21.49 -4.07
C ALA A 284 6.92 21.76 -2.81
N PRO A 285 5.58 21.57 -2.83
CA PRO A 285 4.76 21.65 -1.61
C PRO A 285 5.05 20.56 -0.57
N ALA A 286 5.42 19.35 -0.98
CA ALA A 286 5.67 18.23 -0.07
C ALA A 286 6.99 18.38 0.70
N GLN A 287 8.03 18.98 0.09
CA GLN A 287 9.36 19.13 0.68
C GLN A 287 9.39 19.78 2.08
N PRO A 288 8.79 20.97 2.32
CA PRO A 288 8.80 21.57 3.66
C PRO A 288 8.00 20.75 4.68
N VAL A 289 6.92 20.09 4.25
CA VAL A 289 6.10 19.24 5.13
C VAL A 289 6.85 17.97 5.50
N ASN A 290 7.54 17.32 4.54
CA ASN A 290 8.43 16.19 4.79
C ASN A 290 9.45 16.52 5.87
N ALA A 291 10.18 17.64 5.72
CA ALA A 291 11.19 18.06 6.69
C ALA A 291 10.61 18.25 8.11
N SER A 292 9.39 18.78 8.22
CA SER A 292 8.72 18.97 9.50
C SER A 292 8.29 17.64 10.13
N PHE A 293 7.57 16.80 9.39
CA PHE A 293 7.03 15.53 9.88
C PHE A 293 8.12 14.50 10.15
N GLN A 294 9.15 14.40 9.32
CA GLN A 294 10.27 13.48 9.56
C GLN A 294 11.02 13.81 10.86
N LYS A 295 11.12 15.10 11.21
CA LYS A 295 11.67 15.54 12.50
C LYS A 295 10.73 15.25 13.66
N GLN A 296 9.41 15.43 13.47
CA GLN A 296 8.41 15.20 14.51
C GLN A 296 8.14 13.70 14.78
N TYR A 297 8.31 12.85 13.77
CA TYR A 297 8.05 11.41 13.83
C TYR A 297 9.29 10.61 13.39
N PRO A 298 10.33 10.49 14.24
CA PRO A 298 11.59 9.84 13.86
C PRO A 298 11.44 8.40 13.36
N ALA A 299 10.45 7.65 13.86
CA ALA A 299 10.16 6.28 13.42
C ALA A 299 9.66 6.20 11.95
N LEU A 300 9.16 7.31 11.40
CA LEU A 300 8.76 7.47 10.01
C LEU A 300 9.73 8.39 9.25
N GLY A 301 10.83 8.81 9.88
CA GLY A 301 11.71 9.87 9.37
C GLY A 301 12.46 9.52 8.09
N GLN A 302 12.44 8.25 7.68
CA GLN A 302 13.03 7.79 6.42
C GLN A 302 12.01 7.68 5.28
N TYR A 303 10.71 7.86 5.56
CA TYR A 303 9.66 7.95 4.54
C TYR A 303 9.45 9.40 4.14
N GLU A 304 9.09 9.63 2.88
CA GLU A 304 8.74 10.94 2.36
C GLU A 304 7.47 10.89 1.53
N LEU A 305 6.63 11.92 1.68
CA LEU A 305 5.52 12.17 0.77
C LEU A 305 6.10 12.64 -0.56
N ILE A 306 5.78 11.94 -1.63
CA ILE A 306 6.14 12.38 -2.99
C ILE A 306 5.19 13.49 -3.44
N GLY A 307 3.89 13.38 -3.15
CA GLY A 307 2.91 14.41 -3.46
C GLY A 307 1.47 13.92 -3.33
N VAL A 308 0.53 14.80 -3.69
CA VAL A 308 -0.91 14.59 -3.57
C VAL A 308 -1.61 14.94 -4.90
N GLN A 309 -2.59 14.13 -5.32
CA GLN A 309 -3.52 14.43 -6.42
C GLN A 309 -4.96 14.28 -5.90
N PHE A 310 -5.84 15.25 -6.13
CA PHE A 310 -7.19 15.18 -5.56
C PHE A 310 -8.32 15.88 -6.34
N ASP A 311 -7.96 16.55 -7.43
CA ASP A 311 -8.88 17.28 -8.29
C ASP A 311 -8.43 17.07 -9.74
N ARG A 312 -9.32 16.55 -10.58
CA ARG A 312 -9.02 16.27 -11.99
C ARG A 312 -8.76 17.51 -12.83
N HIS A 313 -9.12 18.68 -12.32
CA HIS A 313 -8.97 19.97 -12.98
C HIS A 313 -7.72 20.73 -12.52
N GLU A 314 -7.01 20.24 -11.50
CA GLU A 314 -5.79 20.89 -11.03
C GLU A 314 -4.66 20.81 -12.06
N PRO A 315 -3.92 21.91 -12.28
CA PRO A 315 -2.91 21.96 -13.31
C PRO A 315 -1.65 21.15 -12.96
N GLN A 316 -1.38 20.88 -11.68
CA GLN A 316 -0.23 20.11 -11.16
C GLN A 316 -0.49 19.54 -9.75
N PRO A 317 0.18 18.44 -9.34
CA PRO A 317 1.07 17.64 -10.18
C PRO A 317 0.25 16.75 -11.12
N LYS A 318 0.52 16.80 -12.42
CA LYS A 318 -0.11 15.88 -13.39
C LYS A 318 0.44 14.47 -13.26
N LEU A 319 1.73 14.36 -12.95
CA LEU A 319 2.43 13.10 -12.74
C LEU A 319 2.74 12.92 -11.26
N LEU A 320 2.48 11.73 -10.73
CA LEU A 320 2.72 11.40 -9.34
C LEU A 320 3.04 9.91 -9.23
N ALA A 321 4.27 9.53 -9.59
CA ALA A 321 4.71 8.15 -9.54
C ALA A 321 5.30 7.81 -8.16
N ASN A 322 5.15 6.58 -7.74
CA ASN A 322 6.01 5.97 -6.73
C ASN A 322 7.10 5.18 -7.45
N SER A 323 8.37 5.36 -7.04
CA SER A 323 9.51 4.70 -7.68
C SER A 323 9.42 3.18 -7.61
N GLN A 324 8.67 2.64 -6.63
CA GLN A 324 8.50 1.21 -6.41
C GLN A 324 7.33 0.62 -7.19
N MET A 325 6.23 1.36 -7.35
CA MET A 325 4.97 0.85 -7.90
C MET A 325 4.74 1.18 -9.38
N GLU A 326 5.29 2.30 -9.85
CA GLU A 326 5.16 2.78 -11.24
C GLU A 326 6.52 2.90 -11.95
N SER A 327 7.50 2.16 -11.42
CA SER A 327 8.94 2.24 -11.67
C SER A 327 9.39 2.60 -13.10
N ALA A 328 8.95 1.86 -14.12
CA ALA A 328 9.39 2.06 -15.50
C ALA A 328 8.55 3.07 -16.30
N PHE A 329 7.41 3.52 -15.77
CA PHE A 329 6.50 4.46 -16.44
C PHE A 329 6.25 5.73 -15.65
N GLN A 330 7.16 6.12 -14.75
CA GLN A 330 7.01 7.30 -13.91
C GLN A 330 6.71 8.59 -14.70
N SER A 331 7.34 8.77 -15.86
CA SER A 331 7.14 9.91 -16.76
C SER A 331 5.75 9.97 -17.40
N HIS A 332 4.97 8.89 -17.29
CA HIS A 332 3.61 8.74 -17.80
C HIS A 332 2.65 8.27 -16.71
N SER A 333 3.03 8.37 -15.43
CA SER A 333 2.20 7.94 -14.30
C SER A 333 1.43 9.12 -13.71
N SER A 334 0.13 9.15 -13.97
CA SER A 334 -0.82 9.98 -13.24
C SER A 334 -1.80 9.06 -12.53
N CYS A 335 -1.69 8.97 -11.20
CA CYS A 335 -2.56 8.09 -10.42
C CYS A 335 -4.03 8.43 -10.66
N LEU A 336 -4.37 9.72 -10.56
CA LEU A 336 -5.74 10.19 -10.72
C LEU A 336 -6.26 9.95 -12.15
N ALA A 337 -5.47 10.23 -13.19
CA ALA A 337 -5.92 9.99 -14.57
C ALA A 337 -6.06 8.50 -14.90
N CYS A 338 -5.12 7.66 -14.45
CA CYS A 338 -5.16 6.22 -14.64
C CYS A 338 -6.35 5.61 -13.89
N HIS A 339 -6.56 5.98 -12.62
CA HIS A 339 -7.65 5.43 -11.82
C HIS A 339 -9.03 5.94 -12.25
N ASN A 340 -9.16 7.14 -12.82
CA ASN A 340 -10.41 7.60 -13.41
C ASN A 340 -10.90 6.67 -14.55
N THR A 341 -10.00 5.91 -15.18
CA THR A 341 -10.38 4.95 -16.23
C THR A 341 -11.01 3.66 -15.70
N ALA A 342 -11.11 3.47 -14.38
CA ALA A 342 -11.77 2.32 -13.78
C ALA A 342 -13.22 2.25 -14.26
N ALA A 343 -13.47 1.32 -15.18
CA ALA A 343 -14.76 1.19 -15.84
C ALA A 343 -14.95 -0.22 -16.38
N TYR A 344 -16.21 -0.65 -16.46
CA TYR A 344 -16.59 -1.98 -16.93
C TYR A 344 -17.75 -1.95 -17.92
N SER A 345 -17.66 -2.77 -18.96
CA SER A 345 -18.70 -2.99 -19.94
C SER A 345 -19.00 -4.48 -20.02
N LYS A 346 -20.28 -4.85 -19.94
CA LYS A 346 -20.75 -6.22 -20.21
C LYS A 346 -20.31 -6.75 -21.58
N LYS A 347 -20.16 -5.86 -22.57
CA LYS A 347 -19.75 -6.23 -23.94
C LYS A 347 -18.23 -6.22 -24.13
N LYS A 348 -17.53 -5.29 -23.50
CA LYS A 348 -16.09 -5.03 -23.76
C LYS A 348 -15.16 -5.49 -22.64
N GLY A 349 -15.70 -5.90 -21.49
CA GLY A 349 -14.91 -6.21 -20.31
C GLY A 349 -14.50 -4.95 -19.53
N PHE A 350 -13.40 -5.04 -18.79
CA PHE A 350 -12.81 -3.85 -18.16
C PHE A 350 -12.24 -2.92 -19.22
N PHE A 351 -12.32 -1.62 -18.97
CA PHE A 351 -11.72 -0.62 -19.85
C PHE A 351 -10.22 -0.86 -20.01
N ASN A 352 -9.74 -0.82 -21.25
CA ASN A 352 -8.32 -0.95 -21.54
C ASN A 352 -7.66 0.43 -21.45
N PHE A 353 -6.99 0.69 -20.34
CA PHE A 353 -6.25 1.93 -20.10
C PHE A 353 -4.84 1.93 -20.70
N ALA A 354 -4.38 0.81 -21.27
CA ALA A 354 -3.17 0.76 -22.07
C ALA A 354 -3.49 1.33 -23.46
N LEU A 355 -3.14 2.59 -23.68
CA LEU A 355 -3.42 3.32 -24.91
C LEU A 355 -2.30 3.10 -25.92
N PRO A 356 -2.60 2.85 -27.21
CA PRO A 356 -1.56 2.73 -28.23
C PRO A 356 -0.93 4.10 -28.51
N GLU A 357 0.41 4.19 -28.43
CA GLU A 357 1.16 5.42 -28.74
C GLU A 357 2.46 5.07 -29.47
N GLY A 358 2.66 5.60 -30.69
CA GLY A 358 3.94 5.51 -31.41
C GLY A 358 4.49 4.09 -31.67
N GLY A 359 3.63 3.07 -31.69
CA GLY A 359 4.04 1.66 -31.78
C GLY A 359 4.30 0.97 -30.44
N GLY A 360 4.09 1.66 -29.32
CA GLY A 360 4.14 1.15 -27.95
C GLY A 360 2.83 1.34 -27.19
N ILE A 361 2.91 1.27 -25.86
CA ILE A 361 1.82 1.45 -24.91
C ILE A 361 2.10 2.68 -24.06
N ALA A 362 1.08 3.51 -23.87
CA ALA A 362 1.07 4.64 -22.97
C ALA A 362 -0.06 4.54 -21.95
N TYR A 363 0.09 5.28 -20.85
CA TYR A 363 -0.91 5.39 -19.79
C TYR A 363 -1.46 6.82 -19.75
N PRO A 364 -2.74 6.99 -19.36
CA PRO A 364 -3.33 8.32 -19.25
C PRO A 364 -2.54 9.19 -18.26
N THR A 365 -1.99 10.29 -18.75
CA THR A 365 -1.36 11.36 -17.94
C THR A 365 -2.31 12.52 -17.67
N SER A 366 -3.53 12.43 -18.20
CA SER A 366 -4.63 13.38 -18.03
C SER A 366 -5.94 12.62 -18.13
N VAL A 367 -6.97 13.12 -17.45
CA VAL A 367 -8.25 12.41 -17.41
C VAL A 367 -8.85 12.33 -18.81
N LEU A 368 -9.28 11.12 -19.18
CA LEU A 368 -9.91 10.86 -20.47
C LEU A 368 -11.32 11.49 -20.53
N PRO A 369 -11.77 11.94 -21.71
CA PRO A 369 -13.11 12.50 -21.89
C PRO A 369 -14.19 11.44 -21.67
N ASP A 370 -15.36 11.85 -21.19
CA ASP A 370 -16.49 10.94 -20.92
C ASP A 370 -16.94 10.16 -22.17
N ALA A 371 -16.70 10.71 -23.37
CA ALA A 371 -16.96 10.05 -24.65
C ALA A 371 -16.21 8.72 -24.82
N ASP A 372 -15.05 8.54 -24.19
CA ASP A 372 -14.27 7.29 -24.26
C ASP A 372 -14.96 6.15 -23.48
N PHE A 373 -15.86 6.51 -22.55
CA PHE A 373 -16.56 5.57 -21.67
C PHE A 373 -17.97 5.21 -22.18
N VAL A 374 -18.33 5.57 -23.41
CA VAL A 374 -19.63 5.18 -23.99
C VAL A 374 -19.77 3.64 -24.01
N GLY A 375 -20.80 3.17 -23.29
CA GLY A 375 -21.10 1.74 -23.11
C GLY A 375 -20.33 1.06 -21.98
N TYR A 376 -19.66 1.82 -21.12
CA TYR A 376 -19.09 1.38 -19.85
C TYR A 376 -19.88 1.99 -18.67
N GLN A 377 -19.81 1.32 -17.53
CA GLN A 377 -20.16 1.86 -16.22
C GLN A 377 -18.85 2.18 -15.50
N LYS A 378 -18.71 3.41 -14.99
CA LYS A 378 -17.58 3.81 -14.15
C LYS A 378 -17.60 3.00 -12.86
N LEU A 379 -16.41 2.60 -12.43
CA LEU A 379 -16.16 1.92 -11.16
C LEU A 379 -15.63 2.90 -10.12
N ASP A 380 -16.03 4.16 -10.25
CA ASP A 380 -15.48 5.29 -9.50
C ASP A 380 -13.97 5.42 -9.82
N TYR A 381 -13.09 5.10 -8.86
CA TYR A 381 -11.63 5.04 -9.04
C TYR A 381 -11.03 3.67 -8.62
N VAL A 382 -11.90 2.69 -8.36
CA VAL A 382 -11.56 1.44 -7.64
C VAL A 382 -11.18 0.33 -8.61
N TRP A 383 -9.90 0.29 -9.00
CA TRP A 383 -9.36 -0.76 -9.87
C TRP A 383 -9.24 -2.13 -9.19
N SER A 384 -9.28 -2.20 -7.85
CA SER A 384 -9.20 -3.47 -7.12
C SER A 384 -10.34 -4.43 -7.49
N LEU A 385 -11.49 -3.90 -7.93
CA LEU A 385 -12.63 -4.67 -8.47
C LEU A 385 -12.24 -5.57 -9.66
N LYS A 386 -11.14 -5.28 -10.36
CA LYS A 386 -10.59 -6.13 -11.42
C LYS A 386 -10.18 -7.52 -10.94
N ARG A 387 -9.93 -7.69 -9.64
CA ARG A 387 -9.57 -8.98 -9.02
C ARG A 387 -10.76 -9.93 -8.85
N ALA A 388 -11.99 -9.41 -8.88
CA ALA A 388 -13.21 -10.20 -8.69
C ALA A 388 -13.32 -11.35 -9.71
N GLN A 389 -13.61 -12.55 -9.22
CA GLN A 389 -13.75 -13.76 -10.02
C GLN A 389 -15.20 -14.08 -10.34
N TRP A 390 -15.42 -14.77 -11.47
CA TRP A 390 -16.73 -15.33 -11.80
C TRP A 390 -17.16 -16.33 -10.75
N LYS A 391 -18.42 -16.21 -10.33
CA LYS A 391 -19.10 -17.27 -9.59
C LYS A 391 -19.32 -18.43 -10.55
N ARG A 392 -18.69 -19.56 -10.27
CA ARG A 392 -18.75 -20.78 -11.08
C ARG A 392 -19.28 -21.94 -10.27
#